data_AF-A0A7Y6PMT5-F1
#
_entry.id   AF-A0A7Y6PMT5-F1
#
_cell.length_a   1.000
_cell.length_b   1.000
_cell.length_c   1.000
_cell.angle_alpha   90.00
_cell.angle_beta   90.00
_cell.angle_gamma   90.00
#
_symmetry.space_group_name_H-M   'P 1'
#
loop_
_entity.id
_entity.type
_entity.pdbx_description
1 polymer ?
#
loop_
_entity_poly.entity_id
_entity_poly.type
_entity_poly.pdbx_seq_one_letter_code
_entity_poly.pdbx_strand_id
1 'polypeptide(L)'
;MKYGVFLAVLASTGIASAQPAPDAPQNQPPAPTRATFVSTGEDNWDVWVDKQPACQTPCSLGILPLQFVVLRSQERNPIRLDVGYMPAGDLMVTAKPLSSGMYATGIVFTTFSGMALATGITLTAVGCSTDRSGMCTAGLITGGVGAVGLYGSIYLMRKALPKVSVGAAQPYVAGTQVGLAGTF
;
A
#
# COMPACT_ATOMS: atom_id res chain seq x y z
N MET A 1 26.62 -102.27 -1.73
CA MET A 1 27.28 -100.95 -1.62
C MET A 1 27.53 -100.41 -3.03
N LYS A 2 26.79 -99.39 -3.46
CA LYS A 2 27.22 -98.40 -4.46
C LYS A 2 26.14 -97.31 -4.56
N TYR A 3 26.53 -96.10 -4.17
CA TYR A 3 25.74 -94.88 -4.16
C TYR A 3 25.55 -94.35 -5.59
N GLY A 4 24.35 -93.90 -5.93
CA GLY A 4 24.05 -93.13 -7.14
C GLY A 4 23.47 -91.79 -6.73
N VAL A 5 24.30 -90.74 -6.84
CA VAL A 5 24.01 -89.37 -6.41
C VAL A 5 23.10 -88.66 -7.42
N PHE A 6 22.04 -88.04 -6.91
CA PHE A 6 21.16 -87.10 -7.59
C PHE A 6 21.87 -85.77 -7.84
N LEU A 7 21.80 -85.24 -9.06
CA LEU A 7 22.13 -83.85 -9.39
C LEU A 7 20.94 -83.20 -10.09
N ALA A 8 20.11 -82.50 -9.32
CA ALA A 8 19.09 -81.60 -9.84
C ALA A 8 19.66 -80.18 -9.85
N VAL A 9 19.88 -79.63 -11.05
CA VAL A 9 20.32 -78.25 -11.25
C VAL A 9 19.10 -77.33 -11.14
N LEU A 10 19.01 -76.59 -10.02
CA LEU A 10 18.04 -75.50 -9.85
C LEU A 10 18.61 -74.22 -10.45
N ALA A 11 18.01 -73.77 -11.56
CA ALA A 11 18.26 -72.46 -12.14
C ALA A 11 17.56 -71.39 -11.29
N SER A 12 18.33 -70.59 -10.55
CA SER A 12 17.84 -69.43 -9.80
C SER A 12 17.72 -68.22 -10.73
N THR A 13 16.50 -67.81 -11.04
CA THR A 13 16.22 -66.52 -11.68
C THR A 13 16.47 -65.40 -10.67
N GLY A 14 17.56 -64.65 -10.83
CA GLY A 14 17.83 -63.45 -10.06
C GLY A 14 16.86 -62.32 -10.46
N ILE A 15 16.06 -61.86 -9.50
CA ILE A 15 15.22 -60.67 -9.65
C ILE A 15 16.14 -59.46 -9.47
N ALA A 16 16.48 -58.78 -10.57
CA ALA A 16 17.20 -57.52 -10.52
C ALA A 16 16.27 -56.47 -9.90
N SER A 17 16.56 -56.06 -8.66
CA SER A 17 15.89 -54.92 -8.02
C SER A 17 16.28 -53.65 -8.76
N ALA A 18 15.36 -53.10 -9.55
CA ALA A 18 15.51 -51.77 -10.10
C ALA A 18 15.67 -50.76 -8.95
N GLN A 19 16.80 -50.06 -8.91
CA GLN A 19 17.01 -48.95 -7.99
C GLN A 19 15.99 -47.84 -8.29
N PRO A 20 15.27 -47.30 -7.29
CA PRO A 20 14.39 -46.16 -7.48
C PRO A 20 15.19 -45.00 -8.05
N ALA A 21 14.69 -44.39 -9.13
CA ALA A 21 15.28 -43.18 -9.68
C ALA A 21 15.32 -42.08 -8.61
N PRO A 22 16.34 -41.19 -8.61
CA PRO A 22 16.37 -40.06 -7.69
C PRO A 22 15.12 -39.21 -7.88
N ASP A 23 14.38 -38.99 -6.78
CA ASP A 23 13.19 -38.14 -6.78
C ASP A 23 13.51 -36.81 -7.44
N ALA A 24 12.80 -36.49 -8.53
CA ALA A 24 12.86 -35.17 -9.13
C ALA A 24 12.55 -34.11 -8.05
N PRO A 25 13.22 -32.94 -8.05
CA PRO A 25 12.98 -31.90 -7.06
C PRO A 25 11.48 -31.61 -7.00
N GLN A 26 10.86 -31.98 -5.89
CA GLN A 26 9.44 -31.72 -5.66
C GLN A 26 9.25 -30.21 -5.73
N ASN A 27 8.45 -29.78 -6.70
CA ASN A 27 8.04 -28.39 -6.90
C ASN A 27 7.17 -28.00 -5.69
N GLN A 28 7.83 -27.65 -4.59
CA GLN A 28 7.20 -27.36 -3.32
C GLN A 28 6.28 -26.14 -3.52
N PRO A 29 4.99 -26.22 -3.18
CA PRO A 29 4.07 -25.10 -3.33
C PRO A 29 4.65 -23.87 -2.64
N PRO A 30 4.58 -22.67 -3.26
CA PRO A 30 5.15 -21.48 -2.67
C PRO A 30 4.52 -21.22 -1.30
N ALA A 31 5.38 -21.03 -0.29
CA ALA A 31 4.93 -20.85 1.08
C ALA A 31 4.00 -19.63 1.19
N PRO A 32 2.90 -19.71 1.97
CA PRO A 32 2.01 -18.57 2.17
C PRO A 32 2.77 -17.42 2.84
N THR A 33 2.50 -16.20 2.38
CA THR A 33 3.01 -14.96 2.96
C THR A 33 2.17 -14.62 4.18
N ARG A 34 2.76 -14.40 5.34
CA ARG A 34 2.01 -13.96 6.51
C ARG A 34 2.04 -12.43 6.56
N ALA A 35 0.90 -11.80 6.28
CA ALA A 35 0.77 -10.35 6.33
C ALA A 35 -0.03 -9.94 7.57
N THR A 36 0.52 -8.99 8.33
CA THR A 36 -0.17 -8.36 9.46
C THR A 36 -0.62 -6.97 9.04
N PHE A 37 -1.92 -6.74 9.07
CA PHE A 37 -2.54 -5.48 8.67
C PHE A 37 -2.88 -4.65 9.89
N VAL A 38 -2.40 -3.40 9.89
CA VAL A 38 -2.52 -2.49 11.02
C VAL A 38 -2.92 -1.10 10.51
N SER A 39 -3.83 -0.44 11.23
CA SER A 39 -4.17 0.97 11.04
C SER A 39 -3.35 1.83 12.01
N THR A 40 -2.76 2.94 11.55
CA THR A 40 -2.12 3.89 12.48
C THR A 40 -3.10 4.88 13.12
N GLY A 41 -4.36 4.90 12.69
CA GLY A 41 -5.38 5.82 13.21
C GLY A 41 -6.52 5.10 13.90
N GLU A 42 -7.57 5.85 14.22
CA GLU A 42 -8.81 5.32 14.82
C GLU A 42 -9.70 4.60 13.80
N ASP A 43 -9.43 4.80 12.49
CA ASP A 43 -10.20 4.20 11.42
C ASP A 43 -9.90 2.70 11.27
N ASN A 44 -10.98 1.92 11.19
CA ASN A 44 -10.91 0.50 10.86
C ASN A 44 -10.91 0.31 9.34
N TRP A 45 -9.99 -0.51 8.83
CA TRP A 45 -9.88 -0.85 7.43
C TRP A 45 -10.35 -2.28 7.18
N ASP A 46 -11.17 -2.46 6.16
CA ASP A 46 -11.50 -3.77 5.63
C ASP A 46 -10.40 -4.21 4.67
N VAL A 47 -9.82 -5.38 4.91
CA VAL A 47 -8.83 -6.01 4.06
C VAL A 47 -9.55 -6.89 3.04
N TRP A 48 -9.35 -6.59 1.77
CA TRP A 48 -9.90 -7.34 0.65
C TRP A 48 -8.79 -8.08 -0.07
N VAL A 49 -8.97 -9.38 -0.29
CA VAL A 49 -8.05 -10.24 -1.04
C VAL A 49 -8.81 -10.77 -2.24
N ASP A 50 -8.29 -10.55 -3.46
CA ASP A 50 -8.93 -10.98 -4.71
C ASP A 50 -10.41 -10.58 -4.83
N LYS A 51 -10.75 -9.37 -4.36
CA LYS A 51 -12.11 -8.79 -4.32
C LYS A 51 -13.08 -9.46 -3.33
N GLN A 52 -12.59 -10.25 -2.38
CA GLN A 52 -13.38 -10.77 -1.26
C GLN A 52 -12.91 -10.15 0.06
N PRO A 53 -13.83 -9.76 0.95
CA PRO A 53 -13.47 -9.27 2.28
C PRO A 53 -12.88 -10.43 3.10
N ALA A 54 -11.64 -10.26 3.59
CA ALA A 54 -10.91 -11.27 4.33
C ALA A 54 -10.97 -11.02 5.85
N CYS A 55 -10.63 -9.80 6.30
CA CYS A 55 -10.67 -9.42 7.71
C CYS A 55 -10.72 -7.90 7.88
N GLN A 56 -10.93 -7.45 9.12
CA GLN A 56 -10.88 -6.03 9.50
C GLN A 56 -9.63 -5.78 10.36
N THR A 57 -8.92 -4.67 10.12
CA THR A 57 -7.71 -4.33 10.89
C THR A 57 -8.04 -4.01 12.35
N PRO A 58 -7.19 -4.41 13.32
CA PRO A 58 -5.95 -5.15 13.16
C PRO A 58 -6.17 -6.66 12.97
N CYS A 59 -5.58 -7.25 11.92
CA CYS A 59 -5.68 -8.69 11.66
C CYS A 59 -4.40 -9.24 11.01
N SER A 60 -4.14 -10.53 11.19
CA SER A 60 -3.06 -11.25 10.49
C SER A 60 -3.64 -12.36 9.62
N LEU A 61 -3.26 -12.39 8.34
CA LEU A 61 -3.74 -13.38 7.38
C LEU A 61 -2.57 -14.01 6.61
N GLY A 62 -2.69 -15.29 6.28
CA GLY A 62 -1.84 -15.96 5.31
C GLY A 62 -2.36 -15.70 3.89
N ILE A 63 -1.55 -15.08 3.05
CA ILE A 63 -1.89 -14.67 1.67
C ILE A 63 -0.99 -15.43 0.72
N LEU A 64 -1.56 -15.98 -0.35
CA LEU A 64 -0.77 -16.66 -1.37
C LEU A 64 0.02 -15.62 -2.18
N PRO A 65 1.29 -15.90 -2.53
CA PRO A 65 2.01 -15.05 -3.46
C PRO A 65 1.24 -14.99 -4.78
N LEU A 66 1.04 -13.78 -5.31
CA LEU A 66 0.18 -13.41 -6.46
C LEU A 66 -1.26 -12.98 -6.16
N GLN A 67 -1.71 -12.99 -4.89
CA GLN A 67 -3.01 -12.40 -4.57
C GLN A 67 -2.92 -10.88 -4.48
N PHE A 68 -3.96 -10.19 -4.98
CA PHE A 68 -4.03 -8.74 -4.94
C PHE A 68 -4.76 -8.29 -3.68
N VAL A 69 -4.10 -7.45 -2.88
CA VAL A 69 -4.65 -6.97 -1.62
C VAL A 69 -5.01 -5.50 -1.72
N VAL A 70 -6.23 -5.18 -1.27
CA VAL A 70 -6.76 -3.82 -1.21
C VAL A 70 -7.23 -3.55 0.21
N LEU A 71 -6.87 -2.39 0.76
CA LEU A 71 -7.50 -1.90 1.98
C LEU A 71 -8.61 -0.93 1.62
N ARG A 72 -9.76 -1.07 2.28
CA ARG A 72 -10.92 -0.21 2.08
C ARG A 72 -11.36 0.40 3.42
N SER A 73 -11.55 1.71 3.45
CA SER A 73 -12.12 2.38 4.63
C SER A 73 -13.61 2.07 4.74
N GLN A 74 -14.11 1.91 5.97
CA GLN A 74 -15.55 1.75 6.28
C GLN A 74 -16.34 3.07 6.27
N GLU A 75 -15.71 4.21 5.99
CA GLU A 75 -16.42 5.48 5.93
C GLU A 75 -17.48 5.54 4.81
N ARG A 76 -18.39 6.51 4.93
CA ARG A 76 -19.46 6.78 3.96
C ARG A 76 -18.93 6.93 2.52
N ASN A 77 -17.71 7.46 2.37
CA ASN A 77 -16.98 7.53 1.10
C ASN A 77 -15.75 6.61 1.20
N PRO A 78 -15.87 5.33 0.79
CA PRO A 78 -14.83 4.35 1.01
C PRO A 78 -13.60 4.64 0.13
N ILE A 79 -12.51 5.03 0.77
CA ILE A 79 -11.20 5.15 0.14
C ILE A 79 -10.64 3.75 -0.11
N ARG A 80 -10.09 3.52 -1.31
CA ARG A 80 -9.39 2.28 -1.68
C ARG A 80 -7.89 2.54 -1.73
N LEU A 81 -7.13 1.69 -1.05
CA LEU A 81 -5.68 1.68 -1.13
C LEU A 81 -5.21 0.33 -1.66
N ASP A 82 -4.62 0.38 -2.84
CA ASP A 82 -4.03 -0.79 -3.48
C ASP A 82 -2.65 -1.04 -2.89
N VAL A 83 -2.47 -2.21 -2.26
CA VAL A 83 -1.17 -2.63 -1.71
C VAL A 83 -0.31 -3.27 -2.80
N GLY A 84 -0.96 -3.92 -3.77
CA GLY A 84 -0.29 -4.69 -4.82
C GLY A 84 -0.04 -6.14 -4.44
N TYR A 85 0.94 -6.75 -5.10
CA TYR A 85 1.37 -8.12 -4.86
C TYR A 85 2.33 -8.19 -3.68
N MET A 86 2.12 -9.16 -2.79
CA MET A 86 3.00 -9.36 -1.64
C MET A 86 4.11 -10.37 -1.95
N PRO A 87 5.38 -10.07 -1.61
CA PRO A 87 6.46 -11.04 -1.68
C PRO A 87 6.30 -12.10 -0.58
N ALA A 88 6.89 -13.29 -0.79
CA ALA A 88 6.92 -14.34 0.23
C ALA A 88 7.64 -13.87 1.50
N GLY A 89 7.09 -14.19 2.68
CA GLY A 89 7.69 -13.90 3.98
C GLY A 89 6.69 -13.38 5.03
N ASP A 90 7.21 -12.83 6.11
CA ASP A 90 6.43 -12.13 7.14
C ASP A 90 6.45 -10.62 6.87
N LEU A 91 5.30 -10.03 6.60
CA LEU A 91 5.15 -8.61 6.26
C LEU A 91 4.22 -7.89 7.22
N MET A 92 4.49 -6.61 7.45
CA MET A 92 3.56 -5.69 8.10
C MET A 92 3.08 -4.66 7.09
N VAL A 93 1.76 -4.59 6.93
CA VAL A 93 1.09 -3.62 6.06
C VAL A 93 0.42 -2.60 6.96
N THR A 94 0.92 -1.38 6.91
CA THR A 94 0.41 -0.29 7.70
C THR A 94 -0.37 0.67 6.82
N ALA A 95 -1.65 0.84 7.12
CA ALA A 95 -2.52 1.83 6.49
C ALA A 95 -2.51 3.12 7.31
N LYS A 96 -2.15 4.23 6.65
CA LYS A 96 -2.26 5.57 7.22
C LYS A 96 -3.53 6.25 6.70
N PRO A 97 -4.48 6.63 7.57
CA PRO A 97 -5.69 7.29 7.14
C PRO A 97 -5.42 8.69 6.60
N LEU A 98 -6.42 9.23 5.90
CA LEU A 98 -6.40 10.61 5.42
C LEU A 98 -6.35 11.54 6.65
N SER A 99 -5.41 12.48 6.66
CA SER A 99 -5.43 13.54 7.67
C SER A 99 -6.54 14.53 7.33
N SER A 100 -7.75 14.30 7.88
CA SER A 100 -8.95 15.11 7.62
C SER A 100 -8.71 16.60 7.86
N GLY A 101 -8.00 16.96 8.94
CA GLY A 101 -7.64 18.34 9.26
C GLY A 101 -6.73 18.99 8.21
N MET A 102 -5.67 18.30 7.76
CA MET A 102 -4.75 18.83 6.75
C MET A 102 -5.41 18.91 5.36
N TYR A 103 -6.30 17.97 5.04
CA TYR A 103 -7.03 17.98 3.79
C TYR A 103 -8.07 19.11 3.74
N ALA A 104 -8.86 19.29 4.80
CA ALA A 104 -9.85 20.35 4.90
C ALA A 104 -9.20 21.75 4.84
N THR A 105 -8.10 21.95 5.58
CA THR A 105 -7.33 23.20 5.52
C THR A 105 -6.77 23.45 4.12
N GLY A 106 -6.27 22.42 3.44
CA GLY A 106 -5.86 22.51 2.03
C GLY A 106 -6.97 23.00 1.11
N ILE A 107 -8.20 22.48 1.25
CA ILE A 107 -9.36 22.91 0.43
C ILE A 107 -9.69 24.37 0.67
N VAL A 108 -9.76 24.79 1.94
CA VAL A 108 -10.07 26.16 2.31
C VAL A 108 -9.00 27.11 1.75
N PHE A 109 -7.71 26.79 1.96
CA PHE A 109 -6.61 27.59 1.42
C PHE A 109 -6.59 27.64 -0.10
N THR A 110 -6.95 26.55 -0.80
CA THR A 110 -7.06 26.54 -2.27
C THR A 110 -8.16 27.48 -2.73
N THR A 111 -9.30 27.49 -2.04
CA THR A 111 -10.43 28.37 -2.37
C THR A 111 -10.06 29.84 -2.20
N PHE A 112 -9.44 30.19 -1.07
CA PHE A 112 -8.96 31.56 -0.82
C PHE A 112 -7.87 31.98 -1.81
N SER A 113 -6.89 31.10 -2.06
CA SER A 113 -5.79 31.37 -2.99
C SER A 113 -6.29 31.50 -4.43
N GLY A 114 -7.24 30.66 -4.84
CA GLY A 114 -7.88 30.71 -6.15
C GLY A 114 -8.66 32.02 -6.35
N MET A 115 -9.40 32.47 -5.33
CA MET A 115 -10.07 33.78 -5.36
C MET A 115 -9.07 34.93 -5.42
N ALA A 116 -7.98 34.89 -4.63
CA ALA A 116 -6.92 35.90 -4.68
C ALA A 116 -6.21 35.95 -6.04
N LEU A 117 -6.00 34.80 -6.67
CA LEU A 117 -5.40 34.72 -8.00
C LEU A 117 -6.34 35.32 -9.05
N ALA A 118 -7.63 34.96 -9.00
CA ALA A 118 -8.64 35.52 -9.90
C ALA A 118 -8.76 37.04 -9.76
N THR A 119 -8.81 37.57 -8.53
CA THR A 119 -8.85 39.02 -8.29
C THR A 119 -7.54 39.71 -8.68
N GLY A 120 -6.39 39.06 -8.48
CA GLY A 120 -5.10 39.55 -8.93
C GLY A 120 -5.04 39.70 -10.45
N ILE A 121 -5.51 38.70 -11.21
CA ILE A 121 -5.57 38.76 -12.68
C ILE A 121 -6.47 39.91 -13.14
N THR A 122 -7.67 40.05 -12.57
CA THR A 122 -8.61 41.11 -12.98
C THR A 122 -8.07 42.50 -12.64
N LEU A 123 -7.50 42.70 -11.46
CA LEU A 123 -6.87 43.96 -11.07
C LEU A 123 -5.66 44.30 -11.94
N THR A 124 -4.86 43.30 -12.33
CA THR A 124 -3.73 43.50 -13.24
C THR A 124 -4.23 43.91 -14.62
N ALA A 125 -5.22 43.19 -15.18
CA ALA A 125 -5.77 43.50 -16.49
C ALA A 125 -6.39 44.91 -16.57
N VAL A 126 -7.17 45.31 -15.55
CA VAL A 126 -7.79 46.65 -15.49
C VAL A 126 -6.78 47.73 -15.15
N GLY A 127 -5.85 47.46 -14.24
CA GLY A 127 -4.84 48.42 -13.80
C GLY A 127 -3.83 48.77 -14.88
N CYS A 128 -3.33 47.77 -15.59
CA CYS A 128 -2.35 47.99 -16.66
C CYS A 128 -3.01 48.51 -17.96
N SER A 129 -4.33 48.33 -18.16
CA SER A 129 -5.04 48.91 -19.33
C SER A 129 -5.46 50.37 -19.15
N THR A 130 -5.50 50.88 -17.91
CA THR A 130 -5.92 52.26 -17.60
C THR A 130 -4.75 53.18 -17.20
N ASP A 131 -3.50 52.76 -17.46
CA ASP A 131 -2.26 53.44 -17.05
C ASP A 131 -2.17 53.76 -15.53
N ARG A 132 -2.92 53.03 -14.70
CA ARG A 132 -2.87 53.16 -13.23
C ARG A 132 -1.83 52.21 -12.65
N SER A 133 -0.59 52.70 -12.56
CA SER A 133 0.57 51.95 -12.04
C SER A 133 0.33 51.27 -10.69
N GLY A 134 -0.37 51.93 -9.76
CA GLY A 134 -0.70 51.37 -8.44
C GLY A 134 -1.60 50.13 -8.50
N MET A 135 -2.59 50.10 -9.39
CA MET A 135 -3.49 48.94 -9.55
C MET A 135 -2.81 47.78 -10.28
N CYS A 136 -1.95 48.08 -11.26
CA CYS A 136 -1.15 47.08 -11.97
C CYS A 136 -0.20 46.35 -10.99
N THR A 137 0.52 47.09 -10.13
CA THR A 137 1.41 46.51 -9.11
C THR A 137 0.64 45.74 -8.04
N ALA A 138 -0.48 46.26 -7.56
CA ALA A 138 -1.32 45.57 -6.58
C ALA A 138 -1.84 44.23 -7.13
N GLY A 139 -2.33 44.22 -8.37
CA GLY A 139 -2.77 43.00 -9.04
C GLY A 139 -1.67 41.95 -9.18
N LEU A 140 -0.45 42.38 -9.54
CA LEU A 140 0.73 41.50 -9.62
C LEU A 140 1.09 40.88 -8.27
N ILE A 141 1.09 41.66 -7.19
CA ILE A 141 1.41 41.16 -5.84
C ILE A 141 0.32 40.19 -5.38
N THR A 142 -0.96 40.58 -5.49
CA THR A 142 -2.09 39.72 -5.08
C THR A 142 -2.13 38.43 -5.90
N GLY A 143 -1.92 38.52 -7.22
CA GLY A 143 -1.84 37.36 -8.10
C GLY A 143 -0.64 36.46 -7.78
N GLY A 144 0.54 37.05 -7.52
CA GLY A 144 1.74 36.31 -7.15
C GLY A 144 1.60 35.57 -5.81
N VAL A 145 1.10 36.23 -4.77
CA VAL A 145 0.80 35.60 -3.48
C VAL A 145 -0.28 34.53 -3.64
N GLY A 146 -1.32 34.79 -4.43
CA GLY A 146 -2.37 33.81 -4.75
C GLY A 146 -1.82 32.57 -5.43
N ALA A 147 -0.90 32.72 -6.40
CA ALA A 147 -0.27 31.59 -7.10
C ALA A 147 0.60 30.74 -6.15
N VAL A 148 1.40 31.37 -5.30
CA VAL A 148 2.21 30.65 -4.30
C VAL A 148 1.33 29.96 -3.27
N GLY A 149 0.27 30.63 -2.80
CA GLY A 149 -0.71 30.06 -1.88
C GLY A 149 -1.40 28.82 -2.48
N LEU A 150 -1.82 28.91 -3.76
CA LEU A 150 -2.45 27.80 -4.47
C LEU A 150 -1.49 26.61 -4.58
N TYR A 151 -0.24 26.85 -4.96
CA TYR A 151 0.78 25.82 -5.04
C TYR A 151 1.03 25.13 -3.69
N GLY A 152 1.16 25.91 -2.61
CA GLY A 152 1.31 25.40 -1.25
C GLY A 152 0.10 24.56 -0.80
N SER A 153 -1.11 24.99 -1.18
CA SER A 153 -2.35 24.27 -0.84
C SER A 153 -2.41 22.90 -1.51
N ILE A 154 -2.05 22.83 -2.80
CA ILE A 154 -1.99 21.56 -3.55
C ILE A 154 -0.91 20.66 -2.94
N TYR A 155 0.23 21.22 -2.54
CA TYR A 155 1.29 20.47 -1.88
C TYR A 155 0.82 19.84 -0.55
N LEU A 156 0.07 20.59 0.27
CA LEU A 156 -0.51 20.08 1.51
C LEU A 156 -1.55 18.98 1.25
N MET A 157 -2.45 19.16 0.28
CA MET A 157 -3.41 18.13 -0.11
C MET A 157 -2.72 16.83 -0.52
N ARG A 158 -1.65 16.93 -1.32
CA ARG A 158 -0.87 15.75 -1.75
C ARG A 158 -0.18 15.05 -0.58
N LYS A 159 0.25 15.78 0.44
CA LYS A 159 0.81 15.20 1.66
C LYS A 159 -0.25 14.53 2.54
N ALA A 160 -1.46 15.07 2.55
CA ALA A 160 -2.58 14.56 3.35
C ALA A 160 -3.19 13.26 2.82
N LEU A 161 -2.92 12.90 1.56
CA LEU A 161 -3.41 11.66 0.93
C LEU A 161 -3.06 10.42 1.76
N PRO A 162 -3.97 9.42 1.78
CA PRO A 162 -3.76 8.19 2.52
C PRO A 162 -2.61 7.40 1.87
N LYS A 163 -1.83 6.70 2.68
CA LYS A 163 -0.64 5.97 2.22
C LYS A 163 -0.60 4.59 2.84
N VAL A 164 -0.13 3.63 2.05
CA VAL A 164 0.24 2.30 2.55
C VAL A 164 1.75 2.25 2.67
N SER A 165 2.23 1.68 3.77
CA SER A 165 3.64 1.31 3.93
C SER A 165 3.71 -0.19 4.16
N VAL A 166 4.50 -0.87 3.34
CA VAL A 166 4.79 -2.30 3.48
C VAL A 166 6.20 -2.41 4.02
N GLY A 167 6.34 -3.03 5.20
CA GLY A 167 7.63 -3.25 5.86
C GLY A 167 7.78 -4.69 6.32
N ALA A 168 8.97 -5.01 6.81
CA ALA A 168 9.21 -6.29 7.49
C ALA A 168 8.26 -6.43 8.70
N ALA A 169 7.80 -7.65 8.98
CA ALA A 169 6.97 -7.90 10.14
C ALA A 169 7.68 -7.47 11.43
N GLN A 170 7.18 -6.41 12.05
CA GLN A 170 7.52 -6.05 13.42
C GLN A 170 6.40 -6.57 14.33
N PRO A 171 6.73 -7.08 15.53
CA PRO A 171 5.71 -7.49 16.49
C PRO A 171 4.82 -6.29 16.80
N TYR A 172 3.56 -6.35 16.36
CA TYR A 172 2.58 -5.32 16.65
C TYR A 172 2.23 -5.37 18.14
N VAL A 173 2.70 -4.37 18.90
CA VAL A 173 2.35 -4.20 20.30
C VAL A 173 1.14 -3.27 20.35
N ALA A 174 -0.05 -3.86 20.45
CA ALA A 174 -1.31 -3.13 20.64
C ALA A 174 -1.18 -2.20 21.86
N GLY A 175 -1.23 -0.89 21.63
CA GLY A 175 -1.03 0.13 22.66
C GLY A 175 0.22 0.99 22.47
N THR A 176 1.14 0.58 21.59
CA THR A 176 2.17 1.49 21.08
C THR A 176 1.54 2.19 19.88
N GLN A 177 0.94 3.36 20.11
CA GLN A 177 0.78 4.31 19.01
C GLN A 177 2.16 4.41 18.37
N VAL A 178 2.33 3.89 17.16
CA VAL A 178 3.50 4.19 16.33
C VAL A 178 3.48 5.70 16.19
N GLY A 179 4.25 6.32 17.07
CA GLY A 179 4.02 7.67 17.50
C GLY A 179 3.98 8.59 16.31
N LEU A 180 3.09 9.57 16.42
CA LEU A 180 3.27 10.92 15.91
C LEU A 180 4.64 11.48 16.35
N ALA A 181 5.73 10.90 15.87
CA ALA A 181 7.04 11.52 15.77
C ALA A 181 7.13 12.10 14.35
N GLY A 182 6.23 13.01 14.04
CA GLY A 182 6.16 13.76 12.80
C GLY A 182 5.76 15.18 13.16
N THR A 183 6.78 16.01 13.32
CA THR A 183 6.73 17.44 13.59
C THR A 183 5.63 18.17 12.82
N PHE A 184 4.99 19.09 13.55
CA PHE A 184 4.07 20.17 13.14
C PHE A 184 4.31 20.71 11.72
#